data_AF-A0A6A6SMH3-F1
#
_entry.id   AF-A0A6A6SMH3-F1
#
_cell.length_a   1.000
_cell.length_b   1.000
_cell.length_c   1.000
_cell.angle_alpha   90.00
_cell.angle_beta   90.00
_cell.angle_gamma   90.00
#
_symmetry.space_group_name_H-M   'P 1'
#
loop_
_entity.id
_entity.type
_entity.pdbx_description
1 polymer ?
#
loop_
_entity_poly.entity_id
_entity_poly.type
_entity_poly.pdbx_seq_one_letter_code
_entity_poly.pdbx_strand_id
1 'polypeptide(L)'
;MLQEIGTWKMPRVREGDTRSDWIECCEYLRALPNLHSLRMDLTIWYGWYDWEERHGPFEVDDDFIFGVLKPLKDIKVHFFEVELNITARPRDGEMDEVFCALGDVNFTWYKKMREVRYSVLRKIKGC
;
A
#
# COMPACT_ATOMS: atom_id res chain seq x y z
N MET A 1 -4.30 6.80 -30.39
CA MET A 1 -3.07 6.08 -29.99
C MET A 1 -2.98 6.23 -28.48
N LEU A 2 -3.47 5.25 -27.71
CA LEU A 2 -3.43 5.29 -26.24
C LEU A 2 -2.02 4.87 -25.82
N GLN A 3 -1.26 5.78 -25.23
CA GLN A 3 0.05 5.48 -24.67
C GLN A 3 -0.12 4.44 -23.55
N GLU A 4 0.68 3.38 -23.61
CA GLU A 4 0.78 2.40 -22.54
C GLU A 4 1.12 3.11 -21.23
N ILE A 5 0.24 2.96 -20.24
CA ILE A 5 0.50 3.38 -18.86
C ILE A 5 1.68 2.52 -18.38
N GLY A 6 2.86 3.12 -18.28
CA GLY A 6 4.07 2.43 -17.86
C GLY A 6 3.85 1.75 -16.50
N THR A 7 4.05 0.44 -16.45
CA THR A 7 4.00 -0.32 -15.19
C THR A 7 5.25 0.00 -14.37
N TRP A 8 5.13 0.91 -13.41
CA TRP A 8 6.21 1.21 -12.46
C TRP A 8 6.35 0.06 -11.47
N LYS A 9 7.39 -0.77 -11.64
CA LYS A 9 7.77 -1.76 -10.63
C LYS A 9 8.59 -1.02 -9.56
N MET A 10 8.01 -0.82 -8.38
CA MET A 10 8.76 -0.25 -7.27
C MET A 10 9.95 -1.16 -6.91
N PRO A 11 11.17 -0.62 -6.74
CA PRO A 11 12.30 -1.39 -6.24
C PRO A 11 11.99 -1.89 -4.83
N ARG A 12 12.49 -3.09 -4.49
CA ARG A 12 12.40 -3.60 -3.11
C ARG A 12 13.14 -2.63 -2.19
N VAL A 13 12.38 -1.96 -1.33
CA VAL A 13 12.92 -0.93 -0.43
C VAL A 13 13.62 -1.60 0.75
N ARG A 14 14.85 -1.17 1.07
CA ARG A 14 15.63 -1.62 2.23
C ARG A 14 15.21 -0.84 3.48
N GLU A 15 15.19 -1.50 4.64
CA GLU A 15 14.79 -0.92 5.94
C GLU A 15 15.62 0.33 6.27
N GLY A 16 14.96 1.49 6.41
CA GLY A 16 15.57 2.76 6.84
C GLY A 16 14.95 4.01 6.23
N ASP A 17 14.72 4.02 4.91
CA ASP A 17 14.32 5.22 4.13
C ASP A 17 12.87 5.16 3.59
N THR A 18 12.14 4.08 3.90
CA THR A 18 10.92 3.68 3.16
C THR A 18 9.77 4.68 3.24
N ARG A 19 9.60 5.36 4.37
CA ARG A 19 8.49 6.30 4.56
C ARG A 19 8.75 7.65 3.88
N SER A 20 10.00 8.09 3.86
CA SER A 20 10.41 9.32 3.17
C SER A 20 10.26 9.17 1.67
N ASP A 21 10.75 8.05 1.10
CA ASP A 21 10.60 7.74 -0.32
C ASP A 21 9.14 7.62 -0.74
N TRP A 22 8.29 7.03 0.10
CA TRP A 22 6.86 6.93 -0.17
C TRP A 22 6.17 8.30 -0.21
N ILE A 23 6.47 9.17 0.76
CA ILE A 23 5.94 10.54 0.78
C ILE A 23 6.41 11.29 -0.47
N GLU A 24 7.69 11.18 -0.82
CA GLU A 24 8.25 11.81 -2.02
C GLU A 24 7.57 11.31 -3.31
N CYS A 25 7.31 10.01 -3.42
CA CYS A 25 6.56 9.44 -4.53
C CYS A 25 5.14 10.04 -4.65
N CYS A 26 4.44 10.21 -3.52
CA CYS A 26 3.13 10.85 -3.51
C CYS A 26 3.20 12.32 -3.92
N GLU A 27 4.25 13.03 -3.51
CA GLU A 27 4.53 14.39 -3.92
C GLU A 27 4.76 14.52 -5.43
N TYR A 28 5.53 13.61 -6.03
CA TYR A 28 5.70 13.58 -7.48
C TYR A 28 4.39 13.31 -8.22
N LEU A 29 3.58 12.36 -7.75
CA LEU A 29 2.27 12.08 -8.34
C LEU A 29 1.34 13.28 -8.27
N ARG A 30 1.35 14.01 -7.16
CA ARG A 30 0.61 15.25 -6.98
C ARG A 30 1.04 16.34 -7.96
N ALA A 31 2.33 16.38 -8.31
CA ALA A 31 2.89 17.36 -9.22
C ALA A 31 2.63 17.07 -10.71
N LEU A 32 2.10 15.89 -11.07
CA LEU A 32 1.88 15.53 -12.48
C LEU A 32 0.74 16.35 -13.11
N PRO A 33 1.03 17.23 -14.08
CA PRO A 33 -0.02 17.95 -14.78
C PRO A 33 -0.83 16.96 -15.64
N ASN A 34 -2.15 17.09 -15.60
CA ASN A 34 -3.11 16.26 -16.36
C ASN A 34 -3.25 14.81 -15.90
N LEU A 35 -2.89 14.47 -14.65
CA LEU A 35 -3.21 13.16 -14.09
C LEU A 35 -4.74 13.00 -13.94
N HIS A 36 -5.36 12.31 -14.88
CA HIS A 36 -6.82 12.16 -14.92
C HIS A 36 -7.31 10.97 -14.09
N SER A 37 -6.58 9.86 -14.14
CA SER A 37 -6.92 8.61 -13.46
C SER A 37 -5.69 8.00 -12.81
N LEU A 38 -5.87 7.48 -11.59
CA LEU A 38 -4.84 6.78 -10.84
C LEU A 38 -5.47 5.55 -10.16
N ARG A 39 -4.87 4.39 -10.37
CA ARG A 39 -5.21 3.17 -9.65
C ARG A 39 -3.95 2.60 -9.02
N MET A 40 -4.01 2.33 -7.72
CA MET A 40 -2.91 1.76 -6.95
C MET A 40 -3.33 0.46 -6.29
N ASP A 41 -2.49 -0.55 -6.43
CA ASP A 41 -2.61 -1.78 -5.65
C ASP A 41 -1.48 -1.78 -4.61
N LEU A 42 -1.82 -1.46 -3.36
CA LEU A 42 -0.85 -1.41 -2.27
C LEU A 42 -0.89 -2.72 -1.50
N THR A 43 0.27 -3.34 -1.31
CA THR A 43 0.38 -4.54 -0.49
C THR A 43 1.16 -4.22 0.78
N ILE A 44 0.48 -4.25 1.92
CA ILE A 44 1.09 -3.97 3.22
C ILE A 44 1.57 -5.30 3.80
N TRP A 45 2.88 -5.43 3.91
CA TRP A 45 3.58 -6.52 4.59
C TRP A 45 4.17 -5.99 5.88
N TYR A 46 3.90 -6.65 7.00
CA TYR A 46 4.48 -6.28 8.28
C TYR A 46 5.17 -7.50 8.85
N GLY A 47 6.50 -7.43 9.00
CA GLY A 47 7.29 -8.52 9.54
C GLY A 47 8.33 -9.12 8.61
N TRP A 48 9.15 -9.99 9.19
CA TRP A 48 10.10 -10.81 8.45
C TRP A 48 9.46 -12.14 8.08
N TYR A 49 9.56 -12.50 6.80
CA TYR A 49 8.98 -13.72 6.22
C TYR A 49 9.24 -14.99 7.05
N ASP A 50 10.48 -15.16 7.55
CA ASP A 50 10.87 -16.35 8.31
C ASP A 50 10.23 -16.40 9.71
N TRP A 51 9.80 -15.24 10.23
CA TRP A 51 9.09 -15.12 11.50
C TRP A 51 7.60 -15.35 11.33
N GLU A 52 6.98 -14.75 10.30
CA GLU A 52 5.53 -14.91 10.04
C GLU A 52 5.14 -16.37 9.76
N GLU A 53 6.01 -17.14 9.10
CA GLU A 53 5.77 -18.57 8.88
C GLU A 53 5.66 -19.35 10.20
N ARG A 54 6.38 -18.92 11.25
CA ARG A 54 6.43 -19.61 12.55
C ARG A 54 5.41 -19.09 13.55
N HIS A 55 5.03 -17.83 13.45
CA HIS A 55 4.26 -17.14 14.49
C HIS A 55 2.92 -16.59 14.00
N GLY A 56 2.61 -16.76 12.72
CA GLY A 56 1.43 -16.16 12.08
C GLY A 56 1.72 -14.75 11.59
N PRO A 57 0.80 -14.17 10.79
CA PRO A 57 0.97 -12.81 10.31
C PRO A 57 0.96 -11.84 11.50
N PHE A 58 1.79 -10.81 11.45
CA PHE A 58 1.75 -9.76 12.47
C PHE A 58 0.42 -9.01 12.47
N GLU A 59 0.11 -8.34 13.57
CA GLU A 59 -0.87 -7.25 13.55
C GLU A 59 -0.20 -6.04 12.87
N VAL A 60 -0.88 -5.45 11.89
CA VAL A 60 -0.48 -4.13 11.38
C VAL A 60 -1.16 -3.09 12.25
N ASP A 61 -0.35 -2.16 12.76
CA ASP A 61 -0.83 -1.02 13.54
C ASP A 61 -1.55 0.00 12.64
N ASP A 62 -2.61 0.58 13.16
CA ASP A 62 -3.44 1.57 12.46
C ASP A 62 -2.63 2.83 12.12
N ASP A 63 -1.68 3.22 12.98
CA ASP A 63 -0.73 4.31 12.73
C ASP A 63 0.12 4.07 11.48
N PHE A 64 0.46 2.81 11.20
CA PHE A 64 1.21 2.45 10.01
C PHE A 64 0.34 2.59 8.77
N ILE A 65 -0.89 2.05 8.78
CA ILE A 65 -1.83 2.16 7.66
C ILE A 65 -2.16 3.62 7.39
N PHE A 66 -2.45 4.38 8.45
CA PHE A 66 -2.66 5.82 8.37
C PHE A 66 -1.46 6.53 7.75
N GLY A 67 -0.23 6.16 8.13
CA GLY A 67 0.99 6.67 7.55
C GLY A 67 1.16 6.39 6.06
N VAL A 68 0.67 5.25 5.58
CA VAL A 68 0.67 4.89 4.15
C VAL A 68 -0.40 5.66 3.38
N LEU A 69 -1.60 5.80 3.94
CA LEU A 69 -2.75 6.38 3.25
C LEU A 69 -2.77 7.91 3.27
N LYS A 70 -2.29 8.54 4.34
CA LYS A 70 -2.36 10.00 4.52
C LYS A 70 -1.76 10.78 3.35
N PRO A 71 -0.57 10.44 2.80
CA PRO A 71 0.02 11.18 1.67
C PRO A 71 -0.82 11.13 0.38
N LEU A 72 -1.66 10.09 0.20
CA LEU A 72 -2.49 9.95 -1.00
C LEU A 72 -3.64 10.95 -1.05
N LYS A 73 -4.10 11.42 0.12
CA LYS A 73 -5.25 12.34 0.23
C LYS A 73 -5.07 13.64 -0.56
N ASP A 74 -3.82 14.08 -0.73
CA ASP A 74 -3.52 15.35 -1.39
C ASP A 74 -3.39 15.23 -2.93
N ILE A 75 -3.41 14.02 -3.48
CA ILE A 75 -3.27 13.78 -4.94
C ILE A 75 -4.59 14.11 -5.65
N LYS A 76 -4.61 15.17 -6.46
CA LYS A 76 -5.82 15.61 -7.17
C LYS A 76 -5.94 14.92 -8.53
N VAL A 77 -6.88 13.97 -8.63
CA VAL A 77 -7.22 13.26 -9.87
C VAL A 77 -8.74 13.11 -9.97
N HIS A 78 -9.26 12.86 -11.18
CA HIS A 78 -10.70 12.71 -11.39
C HIS A 78 -11.19 11.32 -10.95
N PHE A 79 -10.40 10.28 -11.25
CA PHE A 79 -10.65 8.91 -10.80
C PHE A 79 -9.47 8.42 -9.97
N PHE A 80 -9.71 8.09 -8.70
CA PHE A 80 -8.68 7.54 -7.83
C PHE A 80 -9.18 6.28 -7.13
N GLU A 81 -8.53 5.15 -7.36
CA GLU A 81 -8.80 3.88 -6.71
C GLU A 81 -7.57 3.33 -5.99
N VAL A 82 -7.77 2.83 -4.77
CA VAL A 82 -6.73 2.17 -3.97
C VAL A 82 -7.22 0.78 -3.52
N GLU A 83 -6.60 -0.28 -4.03
CA GLU A 83 -6.78 -1.65 -3.53
C GLU A 83 -5.76 -1.89 -2.41
N LEU A 84 -6.24 -2.12 -1.19
CA LEU A 84 -5.40 -2.46 -0.04
C LEU A 84 -5.35 -3.97 0.17
N ASN A 85 -4.20 -4.55 -0.15
CA ASN A 85 -3.88 -5.95 0.06
C ASN A 85 -3.10 -6.08 1.37
N ILE A 86 -3.81 -6.35 2.46
CA ILE A 86 -3.20 -6.50 3.78
C ILE A 86 -3.00 -8.00 4.03
N THR A 87 -1.75 -8.41 4.22
CA THR A 87 -1.40 -9.81 4.54
C THR A 87 -1.61 -10.14 6.01
N ALA A 88 -1.67 -9.10 6.83
CA ALA A 88 -1.85 -9.11 8.26
C ALA A 88 -3.30 -8.87 8.68
N ARG A 89 -3.69 -9.40 9.84
CA ARG A 89 -5.01 -9.09 10.42
C ARG A 89 -4.90 -7.70 11.07
N PRO A 90 -5.74 -6.72 10.72
CA PRO A 90 -5.83 -5.50 11.51
C PRO A 90 -6.25 -5.87 12.93
N ARG A 91 -5.70 -5.17 13.92
CA ARG A 91 -5.84 -5.48 15.34
C ARG A 91 -7.29 -5.69 15.76
N ASP A 92 -8.18 -4.81 15.29
CA ASP A 92 -9.60 -4.85 15.63
C ASP A 92 -10.51 -5.28 14.46
N GLY A 93 -9.91 -5.81 13.38
CA GLY A 93 -10.64 -6.31 12.21
C GLY A 93 -11.22 -5.23 11.29
N GLU A 94 -11.41 -4.01 11.78
CA GLU A 94 -11.99 -2.86 11.09
C GLU A 94 -10.93 -1.80 10.79
N MET A 95 -11.03 -1.09 9.67
CA MET A 95 -10.14 0.05 9.36
C MET A 95 -10.85 1.39 9.59
N ASP A 96 -11.95 1.34 10.34
CA ASP A 96 -12.86 2.44 10.52
C ASP A 96 -12.19 3.57 11.29
N GLU A 97 -11.31 3.24 12.25
CA GLU A 97 -10.50 4.23 12.98
C GLU A 97 -9.52 4.95 12.05
N VAL A 98 -8.83 4.22 11.17
CA VAL A 98 -7.94 4.80 10.15
C VAL A 98 -8.70 5.77 9.25
N PHE A 99 -9.88 5.38 8.76
CA PHE A 99 -10.67 6.27 7.89
C PHE A 99 -11.33 7.42 8.63
N CYS A 100 -11.76 7.21 9.88
CA CYS A 100 -12.20 8.30 10.75
C CYS A 100 -11.09 9.33 10.95
N ALA A 101 -9.85 8.88 11.18
CA ALA A 101 -8.69 9.75 11.34
C ALA A 101 -8.27 10.45 10.03
N LEU A 102 -8.40 9.77 8.88
CA LEU A 102 -8.14 10.37 7.57
C LEU A 102 -9.18 11.44 7.20
N GLY A 103 -10.41 11.31 7.68
CA GLY A 103 -11.55 12.13 7.29
C GLY A 103 -11.87 11.96 5.80
N ASP A 104 -12.38 13.02 5.17
CA ASP A 104 -12.73 12.97 3.75
C ASP A 104 -11.51 12.66 2.87
N VAL A 105 -11.63 11.64 2.03
CA VAL A 105 -10.62 11.23 1.04
C VAL A 105 -11.16 11.42 -0.38
N ASN A 106 -10.26 11.65 -1.33
CA ASN A 106 -10.54 11.82 -2.76
C ASN A 106 -10.37 10.52 -3.57
N PHE A 107 -10.30 9.38 -2.88
CA PHE A 107 -10.15 8.07 -3.51
C PHE A 107 -11.15 7.07 -2.96
N THR A 108 -11.58 6.18 -3.83
CA THR A 108 -12.30 4.97 -3.44
C THR A 108 -11.29 3.95 -2.98
N TRP A 109 -11.57 3.29 -1.86
CA TRP A 109 -10.72 2.23 -1.34
C TRP A 109 -11.52 0.94 -1.20
N TYR A 110 -10.80 -0.17 -1.23
CA TYR A 110 -11.36 -1.47 -0.86
C TYR A 110 -10.26 -2.36 -0.31
N LYS A 111 -10.61 -3.15 0.71
CA LYS A 111 -9.73 -4.10 1.36
C LYS A 111 -9.88 -5.47 0.71
N LYS A 112 -8.74 -6.06 0.37
CA LYS A 112 -8.66 -7.44 -0.11
C LYS A 112 -7.77 -8.23 0.83
N MET A 113 -8.38 -9.12 1.60
CA MET A 113 -7.61 -10.09 2.38
C MET A 113 -6.96 -11.08 1.42
N ARG A 114 -5.62 -11.20 1.46
CA ARG A 114 -4.91 -12.22 0.71
C ARG A 114 -4.45 -13.33 1.64
N GLU A 115 -4.78 -14.56 1.31
CA GLU A 115 -4.10 -15.71 1.87
C GLU A 115 -2.64 -15.71 1.41
N VAL A 116 -1.72 -15.53 2.34
CA VAL A 116 -0.28 -15.67 2.05
C VAL A 116 0.02 -17.15 1.83
N ARG A 117 0.20 -17.53 0.57
CA ARG A 117 0.75 -18.85 0.22
C ARG A 117 2.28 -18.80 0.31
N TYR A 118 2.82 -19.11 1.48
CA TYR A 118 4.26 -19.09 1.76
C TYR A 118 5.08 -19.91 0.74
N SER A 119 4.52 -20.98 0.17
CA SER A 119 5.19 -21.82 -0.84
C SER A 119 5.60 -21.10 -2.13
N VAL A 120 4.94 -19.99 -2.50
CA VAL A 120 5.25 -19.22 -3.71
C VAL A 120 6.46 -18.29 -3.52
N LEU A 121 6.66 -17.79 -2.29
CA LEU A 121 7.70 -16.80 -2.00
C LEU A 121 9.10 -17.39 -1.88
N ARG A 122 9.23 -18.68 -1.48
CA ARG A 122 10.53 -19.37 -1.44
C ARG A 122 11.21 -19.44 -2.81
N LYS A 123 10.45 -19.48 -3.91
CA LYS A 123 11.02 -19.52 -5.27
C LYS A 123 11.76 -18.23 -5.67
N ILE A 124 11.44 -17.10 -5.04
CA ILE A 124 12.01 -15.80 -5.41
C ILE A 124 13.32 -15.50 -4.66
N LYS A 125 13.58 -16.14 -3.51
CA LYS A 125 14.87 -16.03 -2.78
C LYS A 125 15.96 -16.97 -3.31
N GLY A 126 15.63 -17.86 -4.25
CA GLY A 126 16.55 -18.84 -4.85
C GLY A 126 17.13 -18.45 -6.22
N CYS A 127 17.13 -17.16 -6.57
CA CYS A 127 17.77 -16.62 -7.78
C CYS A 127 18.81 -15.56 -7.40
#